data_AF-A0A4Q3S0V8-F1
#
_entry.id   AF-A0A4Q3S0V8-F1
#
_cell.length_a   1.000
_cell.length_b   1.000
_cell.length_c   1.000
_cell.angle_alpha   90.00
_cell.angle_beta   90.00
_cell.angle_gamma   90.00
#
_symmetry.space_group_name_H-M   'P 1'
#
loop_
_entity.id
_entity.type
_entity.pdbx_description
1 polymer ?
#
loop_
_entity_poly.entity_id
_entity_poly.type
_entity_poly.pdbx_seq_one_letter_code
_entity_poly.pdbx_strand_id
1 'polypeptide(L)'
;MSDLNGHNTEQKSTFRTKVGLAEMLTETRLGPAIAIYEPGWLRATLAYEKAGRLPAGAFVKLYLAGEYNFLDGRKGDLTFGLPPTRKALDAYLEMMEGSALPWAASVIGGCVARTGLARLAIERGGHVRVGLEDYGGEDRPSNAALVAEVVEIARACGRPIATSAQAAEILKLPR
;
A
#
# COMPACT_ATOMS: atom_id res chain seq x y z
N MET A 1 -16.63 32.68 23.90
CA MET A 1 -15.46 32.00 23.32
C MET A 1 -15.74 30.51 23.45
N SER A 2 -16.36 29.94 22.43
CA SER A 2 -16.96 28.61 22.46
C SER A 2 -15.92 27.50 22.36
N ASP A 3 -16.07 26.56 23.28
CA ASP A 3 -15.39 25.28 23.44
C ASP A 3 -14.85 24.63 22.15
N LEU A 4 -13.52 24.52 22.10
CA LEU A 4 -12.79 23.53 21.32
C LEU A 4 -13.03 22.16 21.96
N ASN A 5 -14.18 21.54 21.70
CA ASN A 5 -14.36 20.12 21.98
C ASN A 5 -13.48 19.31 21.00
N GLY A 6 -12.32 18.91 21.51
CA GLY A 6 -11.31 18.11 20.82
C GLY A 6 -11.84 16.74 20.44
N HIS A 7 -12.36 16.63 19.21
CA HIS A 7 -12.30 15.36 18.50
C HIS A 7 -10.84 15.11 18.17
N ASN A 8 -10.23 14.13 18.84
CA ASN A 8 -8.89 13.67 18.55
C ASN A 8 -8.83 13.15 17.10
N THR A 9 -8.42 14.01 16.16
CA THR A 9 -8.28 13.73 14.72
C THR A 9 -7.06 12.88 14.39
N GLU A 10 -6.30 12.46 15.40
CA GLU A 10 -5.05 11.73 15.23
C GLU A 10 -5.29 10.21 15.20
N GLN A 11 -5.09 9.59 14.04
CA GLN A 11 -5.17 8.14 13.89
C GLN A 11 -3.94 7.47 14.53
N LYS A 12 -4.09 7.00 15.78
CA LYS A 12 -2.99 6.41 16.57
C LYS A 12 -2.92 4.89 16.47
N SER A 13 -1.86 4.37 15.86
CA SER A 13 -1.50 2.95 15.90
C SER A 13 -0.24 2.72 16.74
N THR A 14 -0.41 2.54 18.05
CA THR A 14 0.70 2.29 18.99
C THR A 14 1.27 0.87 18.84
N PHE A 15 2.49 0.63 19.34
CA PHE A 15 3.04 -0.73 19.38
C PHE A 15 2.16 -1.72 20.14
N ARG A 16 1.56 -1.29 21.27
CA ARG A 16 0.63 -2.12 22.04
C ARG A 16 -0.60 -2.52 21.21
N THR A 17 -1.19 -1.57 20.49
CA THR A 17 -2.33 -1.84 19.60
C THR A 17 -1.95 -2.80 18.47
N LYS A 18 -0.75 -2.66 17.90
CA LYS A 18 -0.24 -3.55 16.84
C LYS A 18 -0.06 -4.99 17.31
N VAL A 19 0.45 -5.19 18.54
CA VAL A 19 0.57 -6.54 19.14
C VAL A 19 -0.80 -7.19 19.27
N GLY A 20 -1.75 -6.52 19.93
CA GLY A 20 -3.10 -7.08 20.11
C GLY A 20 -3.84 -7.34 18.80
N LEU A 21 -3.63 -6.48 17.78
CA LEU A 21 -4.17 -6.72 16.44
C LEU A 21 -3.55 -7.95 15.77
N ALA A 22 -2.23 -8.15 15.88
CA ALA A 22 -1.57 -9.31 15.31
C ALA A 22 -2.05 -10.63 15.95
N GLU A 23 -2.26 -10.63 17.27
CA GLU A 23 -2.83 -11.75 18.02
C GLU A 23 -4.25 -12.06 17.53
N MET A 24 -5.13 -11.06 17.50
CA MET A 24 -6.51 -11.21 17.01
C MET A 24 -6.55 -11.72 15.57
N LEU A 25 -5.73 -11.19 14.67
CA LEU A 25 -5.68 -11.64 13.27
C LEU A 25 -5.23 -13.10 13.14
N THR A 26 -4.32 -13.54 14.01
CA THR A 26 -3.86 -14.93 14.05
C THR A 26 -4.98 -15.85 14.54
N GLU A 27 -5.66 -15.48 15.63
CA GLU A 27 -6.78 -16.24 16.20
C GLU A 27 -7.97 -16.34 15.23
N THR A 28 -8.29 -15.23 14.55
CA THR A 28 -9.42 -15.15 13.61
C THR A 28 -9.08 -15.66 12.21
N ARG A 29 -7.83 -16.07 11.96
CA ARG A 29 -7.35 -16.53 10.64
C ARG A 29 -7.63 -15.48 9.55
N LEU A 30 -7.12 -14.26 9.76
CA LEU A 30 -7.23 -13.16 8.80
C LEU A 30 -5.84 -12.63 8.40
N GLY A 31 -5.61 -12.51 7.08
CA GLY A 31 -4.38 -11.95 6.53
C GLY A 31 -4.36 -10.41 6.60
N PRO A 32 -3.36 -9.78 7.25
CA PRO A 32 -3.29 -8.32 7.31
C PRO A 32 -2.78 -7.72 6.01
N ALA A 33 -3.49 -6.71 5.53
CA ALA A 33 -3.01 -5.83 4.48
C ALA A 33 -2.40 -4.55 5.10
N ILE A 34 -1.12 -4.59 5.41
CA ILE A 34 -0.37 -3.57 6.16
C ILE A 34 -0.14 -2.33 5.29
N ALA A 35 -0.62 -1.17 5.75
CA ALA A 35 -0.45 0.09 5.05
C ALA A 35 0.83 0.81 5.52
N ILE A 36 1.74 1.07 4.58
CA ILE A 36 3.01 1.76 4.82
C ILE A 36 2.94 3.12 4.15
N TYR A 37 2.71 4.15 4.96
CA TYR A 37 2.79 5.53 4.50
C TYR A 37 4.17 6.13 4.73
N GLU A 38 4.98 5.56 5.63
CA GLU A 38 6.29 6.08 6.00
C GLU A 38 7.35 4.96 6.08
N PRO A 39 8.63 5.22 5.75
CA PRO A 39 9.71 4.24 5.85
C PRO A 39 9.88 3.64 7.25
N GLY A 40 9.65 4.44 8.30
CA GLY A 40 9.69 3.93 9.68
C GLY A 40 8.65 2.84 9.95
N TRP A 41 7.50 2.88 9.25
CA TRP A 41 6.43 1.88 9.42
C TRP A 41 6.80 0.58 8.72
N LEU A 42 7.51 0.65 7.58
CA LEU A 42 8.07 -0.53 6.93
C LEU A 42 9.09 -1.21 7.85
N ARG A 43 10.02 -0.44 8.42
CA ARG A 43 11.03 -0.98 9.34
C ARG A 43 10.39 -1.69 10.54
N ALA A 44 9.31 -1.14 11.10
CA ALA A 44 8.56 -1.80 12.16
C ALA A 44 7.93 -3.12 11.69
N THR A 45 7.38 -3.15 10.47
CA THR A 45 6.80 -4.36 9.86
C THR A 45 7.86 -5.45 9.64
N LEU A 46 9.00 -5.08 9.06
CA LEU A 46 10.13 -6.00 8.83
C LEU A 46 10.73 -6.53 10.14
N ALA A 47 10.72 -5.73 11.21
CA ALA A 47 11.12 -6.21 12.54
C ALA A 47 10.17 -7.30 13.06
N TYR A 48 8.87 -7.20 12.79
CA TYR A 48 7.91 -8.26 13.12
C TYR A 48 8.08 -9.49 12.25
N GLU A 49 8.38 -9.32 10.95
CA GLU A 49 8.70 -10.43 10.05
C GLU A 49 9.90 -11.22 10.57
N LYS A 50 11.01 -10.52 10.85
CA LYS A 50 12.25 -11.11 11.38
C LYS A 50 12.03 -11.83 12.71
N ALA A 51 11.12 -11.33 13.54
CA ALA A 51 10.77 -11.95 14.81
C ALA A 51 9.79 -13.14 14.67
N GLY A 52 9.32 -13.46 13.46
CA GLY A 52 8.31 -14.51 13.23
C GLY A 52 6.94 -14.16 13.80
N ARG A 53 6.61 -12.87 13.93
CA ARG A 53 5.39 -12.37 14.59
C ARG A 53 4.34 -11.80 13.63
N LEU A 54 4.58 -11.84 12.33
CA LEU A 54 3.55 -11.44 11.36
C LEU A 54 2.53 -12.56 11.19
N PRO A 55 1.21 -12.24 11.22
CA PRO A 55 0.18 -13.23 10.90
C PRO A 55 0.35 -13.78 9.48
N ALA A 56 -0.07 -15.03 9.27
CA ALA A 56 -0.17 -15.59 7.93
C ALA A 56 -1.06 -14.73 7.03
N GLY A 57 -0.75 -14.64 5.74
CA GLY A 57 -1.47 -13.72 4.85
C GLY A 57 -0.96 -12.28 4.84
N ALA A 58 0.11 -11.96 5.58
CA ALA A 58 0.63 -10.60 5.66
C ALA A 58 1.12 -10.09 4.30
N PHE A 59 0.66 -8.88 3.96
CA PHE A 59 0.92 -8.21 2.68
C PHE A 59 1.17 -6.72 2.92
N VAL A 60 2.19 -6.16 2.28
CA VAL A 60 2.58 -4.76 2.45
C VAL A 60 2.09 -3.88 1.29
N LYS A 61 1.47 -2.75 1.60
CA LYS A 61 1.13 -1.70 0.64
C LYS A 61 1.99 -0.47 0.88
N LEU A 62 2.88 -0.17 -0.06
CA LEU A 62 3.72 1.02 -0.07
C LEU A 62 2.92 2.17 -0.68
N TYR A 63 2.49 3.13 0.14
CA TYR A 63 1.80 4.33 -0.31
C TYR A 63 2.81 5.45 -0.54
N LEU A 64 2.95 5.86 -1.80
CA LEU A 64 3.72 7.04 -2.19
C LEU A 64 2.78 8.24 -2.39
N ALA A 65 3.31 9.43 -2.17
CA ALA A 65 2.54 10.66 -2.00
C ALA A 65 2.34 11.44 -3.31
N GLY A 66 1.16 11.34 -3.92
CA GLY A 66 0.80 12.06 -5.14
C GLY A 66 0.61 13.57 -4.97
N GLU A 67 0.18 14.22 -6.04
CA GLU A 67 0.07 15.69 -6.13
C GLU A 67 -1.29 16.26 -5.67
N TYR A 68 -2.25 15.40 -5.33
CA TYR A 68 -3.59 15.80 -4.92
C TYR A 68 -3.84 15.39 -3.47
N ASN A 69 -4.42 16.30 -2.69
CA ASN A 69 -4.82 16.00 -1.33
C ASN A 69 -6.00 15.02 -1.34
N PHE A 70 -5.86 13.89 -0.64
CA PHE A 70 -6.89 12.85 -0.61
C PHE A 70 -8.12 13.22 0.24
N LEU A 71 -8.07 14.30 1.03
CA LEU A 71 -9.19 14.78 1.85
C LEU A 71 -10.15 15.68 1.07
N ASP A 72 -9.62 16.61 0.25
CA ASP A 72 -10.43 17.60 -0.47
C ASP A 72 -10.30 17.51 -2.00
N GLY A 73 -9.44 16.62 -2.52
CA GLY A 73 -9.22 16.38 -3.93
C GLY A 73 -8.47 17.50 -4.66
N ARG A 74 -7.98 18.53 -3.95
CA ARG A 74 -7.28 19.67 -4.57
C ARG A 74 -5.81 19.36 -4.76
N LYS A 75 -5.21 19.98 -5.79
CA LYS A 75 -3.76 19.91 -5.98
C LYS A 75 -3.06 20.54 -4.77
N GLY A 76 -2.15 19.80 -4.16
CA GLY A 76 -1.42 20.21 -2.96
C GLY A 76 -0.53 19.09 -2.46
N ASP A 77 0.57 19.46 -1.81
CA ASP A 77 1.52 18.48 -1.27
C ASP A 77 0.87 17.68 -0.14
N LEU A 78 0.97 16.36 -0.22
CA LEU A 78 0.75 15.50 0.94
C LEU A 78 1.94 15.65 1.89
N THR A 79 1.64 15.83 3.18
CA THR A 79 2.65 16.08 4.22
C THR A 79 3.28 14.81 4.79
N PHE A 80 3.00 13.66 4.20
CA PHE A 80 3.53 12.36 4.60
C PHE A 80 3.81 11.51 3.35
N GLY A 81 4.68 10.53 3.52
CA GLY A 81 5.10 9.60 2.50
C GLY A 81 6.13 10.13 1.53
N LEU A 82 6.82 9.19 0.89
CA LEU A 82 7.83 9.50 -0.12
C LEU A 82 7.15 9.87 -1.45
N PRO A 83 7.72 10.78 -2.25
CA PRO A 83 7.16 11.16 -3.54
C PRO A 83 7.15 9.98 -4.52
N PRO A 84 6.23 9.94 -5.52
CA PRO A 84 5.98 8.80 -6.38
C PRO A 84 7.04 8.66 -7.48
N THR A 85 8.28 8.48 -7.07
CA THR A 85 9.46 8.44 -7.93
C THR A 85 10.13 7.08 -7.87
N ARG A 86 10.89 6.75 -8.92
CA ARG A 86 11.74 5.54 -8.93
C ARG A 86 12.65 5.46 -7.70
N LYS A 87 13.32 6.57 -7.35
CA LYS A 87 14.26 6.62 -6.21
C LYS A 87 13.57 6.29 -4.88
N ALA A 88 12.35 6.79 -4.68
CA ALA A 88 11.58 6.50 -3.49
C ALA A 88 11.16 5.03 -3.40
N LEU A 89 10.72 4.44 -4.52
CA LEU A 89 10.42 3.01 -4.57
C LEU A 89 11.70 2.18 -4.33
N ASP A 90 12.81 2.53 -4.97
CA ASP A 90 14.09 1.85 -4.78
C ASP A 90 14.53 1.88 -3.31
N ALA A 91 14.35 2.99 -2.58
CA ALA A 91 14.65 3.06 -1.15
C ALA A 91 13.79 2.11 -0.30
N TYR A 92 12.51 1.92 -0.64
CA TYR A 92 11.68 0.91 0.02
C TYR A 92 12.14 -0.50 -0.30
N LEU A 93 12.50 -0.78 -1.56
CA LEU A 93 12.96 -2.09 -1.98
C LEU A 93 14.30 -2.48 -1.35
N GLU A 94 15.21 -1.52 -1.20
CA GLU A 94 16.47 -1.69 -0.46
C GLU A 94 16.19 -2.13 1.00
N MET A 95 15.22 -1.49 1.67
CA MET A 95 14.82 -1.91 3.03
C MET A 95 14.20 -3.31 3.06
N MET A 96 13.53 -3.73 1.99
CA MET A 96 12.90 -5.06 1.88
C MET A 96 13.87 -6.16 1.44
N GLU A 97 15.16 -5.88 1.21
CA GLU A 97 16.12 -6.91 0.85
C GLU A 97 16.15 -8.04 1.90
N GLY A 98 15.96 -9.27 1.44
CA GLY A 98 15.87 -10.46 2.30
C GLY A 98 14.49 -10.71 2.93
N SER A 99 13.51 -9.81 2.75
CA SER A 99 12.11 -10.04 3.13
C SER A 99 11.43 -10.98 2.13
N ALA A 100 10.50 -11.80 2.64
CA ALA A 100 9.64 -12.66 1.82
C ALA A 100 8.22 -12.09 1.68
N LEU A 101 7.95 -10.90 2.25
CA LEU A 101 6.62 -10.30 2.20
C LEU A 101 6.23 -9.91 0.77
N PRO A 102 5.06 -10.37 0.29
CA PRO A 102 4.47 -9.81 -0.92
C PRO A 102 4.14 -8.34 -0.69
N TRP A 103 4.32 -7.52 -1.72
CA TRP A 103 4.11 -6.07 -1.62
C TRP A 103 3.42 -5.49 -2.85
N ALA A 104 2.72 -4.36 -2.68
CA ALA A 104 2.23 -3.52 -3.76
C ALA A 104 2.64 -2.07 -3.61
N ALA A 105 2.82 -1.39 -4.74
CA ALA A 105 2.88 0.07 -4.78
C ALA A 105 1.48 0.68 -4.99
N SER A 106 1.23 1.82 -4.35
CA SER A 106 0.13 2.72 -4.64
C SER A 106 0.62 4.17 -4.60
N VAL A 107 -0.13 5.06 -5.23
CA VAL A 107 0.06 6.51 -5.14
C VAL A 107 -1.22 7.11 -4.60
N ILE A 108 -1.22 7.52 -3.33
CA ILE A 108 -2.35 8.22 -2.73
C ILE A 108 -2.36 9.65 -3.24
N GLY A 109 -3.52 10.17 -3.62
CA GLY A 109 -3.59 11.50 -4.23
C GLY A 109 -3.02 11.54 -5.65
N GLY A 110 -3.04 10.42 -6.38
CA GLY A 110 -2.54 10.36 -7.74
C GLY A 110 -3.03 9.14 -8.50
N CYS A 111 -2.47 8.88 -9.68
CA CYS A 111 -2.78 7.70 -10.47
C CYS A 111 -1.51 6.88 -10.69
N VAL A 112 -1.33 5.78 -9.93
CA VAL A 112 -0.11 4.94 -9.97
C VAL A 112 0.23 4.42 -11.37
N ALA A 113 -0.77 4.19 -12.22
CA ALA A 113 -0.57 3.77 -13.61
C ALA A 113 0.13 4.85 -14.45
N ARG A 114 -0.15 6.13 -14.14
CA ARG A 114 0.29 7.31 -14.91
C ARG A 114 1.58 7.94 -14.38
N THR A 115 2.12 7.47 -13.25
CA THR A 115 3.42 7.94 -12.70
C THR A 115 4.63 7.13 -13.18
N GLY A 116 4.40 6.02 -13.88
CA GLY A 116 5.43 5.03 -14.20
C GLY A 116 5.73 4.06 -13.06
N LEU A 117 5.27 4.32 -11.82
CA LEU A 117 5.49 3.42 -10.68
C LEU A 117 4.80 2.06 -10.84
N ALA A 118 3.62 2.00 -11.45
CA ALA A 118 2.96 0.72 -11.69
C ALA A 118 3.85 -0.23 -12.51
N ARG A 119 4.42 0.28 -13.62
CA ARG A 119 5.36 -0.47 -14.45
C ARG A 119 6.58 -0.93 -13.64
N LEU A 120 7.16 -0.01 -12.85
CA LEU A 120 8.31 -0.31 -12.00
C LEU A 120 8.02 -1.38 -10.97
N ALA A 121 6.87 -1.29 -10.28
CA ALA A 121 6.48 -2.29 -9.31
C ALA A 121 6.37 -3.68 -9.95
N ILE A 122 5.71 -3.76 -11.11
CA ILE A 122 5.53 -5.01 -11.86
C ILE A 122 6.88 -5.59 -12.32
N GLU A 123 7.76 -4.78 -12.90
CA GLU A 123 9.10 -5.19 -13.37
C GLU A 123 10.00 -5.68 -12.21
N ARG A 124 9.79 -5.16 -11.01
CA ARG A 124 10.50 -5.56 -9.78
C ARG A 124 9.82 -6.69 -9.02
N GLY A 125 8.81 -7.32 -9.61
CA GLY A 125 8.10 -8.48 -9.05
C GLY A 125 7.05 -8.15 -7.98
N GLY A 126 6.77 -6.87 -7.75
CA GLY A 126 5.70 -6.41 -6.88
C GLY A 126 4.32 -6.38 -7.56
N HIS A 127 3.32 -6.00 -6.77
CA HIS A 127 1.95 -5.81 -7.19
C HIS A 127 1.59 -4.31 -7.26
N VAL A 128 0.39 -4.00 -7.72
CA VAL A 128 -0.10 -2.62 -7.82
C VAL A 128 -1.47 -2.55 -7.17
N ARG A 129 -1.66 -1.58 -6.27
CA ARG A 129 -2.99 -1.20 -5.79
C ARG A 129 -3.45 0.03 -6.56
N VAL A 130 -4.70 -0.01 -7.00
CA VAL A 130 -5.33 1.08 -7.75
C VAL A 130 -6.80 1.15 -7.38
N GLY A 131 -7.39 2.35 -7.48
CA GLY A 131 -8.81 2.58 -7.28
C GLY A 131 -9.10 4.04 -6.99
N LEU A 132 -10.38 4.40 -6.98
CA LEU A 132 -10.85 5.76 -6.70
C LEU A 132 -10.49 6.25 -5.28
N GLU A 133 -10.25 5.34 -4.34
CA GLU A 133 -9.80 5.69 -2.98
C GLU A 133 -8.45 6.40 -2.98
N ASP A 134 -7.52 5.98 -3.84
CA ASP A 134 -6.18 6.54 -3.91
C ASP A 134 -6.08 7.62 -5.01
N TYR A 135 -7.11 7.73 -5.87
CA TYR A 135 -7.06 8.51 -7.11
C TYR A 135 -6.95 10.03 -6.87
N GLY A 136 -6.05 10.67 -7.62
CA GLY A 136 -5.96 12.12 -7.74
C GLY A 136 -5.75 12.52 -9.20
N GLY A 137 -6.56 13.45 -9.69
CA GLY A 137 -6.56 13.92 -11.07
C GLY A 137 -7.80 14.78 -11.38
N GLU A 138 -7.78 15.45 -12.53
CA GLU A 138 -8.89 16.31 -12.98
C GLU A 138 -10.03 15.54 -13.65
N ASP A 139 -9.71 14.41 -14.29
CA ASP A 139 -10.68 13.49 -14.89
C ASP A 139 -11.39 12.63 -13.82
N ARG A 140 -12.48 11.98 -14.25
CA ARG A 140 -13.36 11.19 -13.39
C ARG A 140 -13.45 9.75 -13.91
N PRO A 141 -12.38 8.95 -13.79
CA PRO A 141 -12.40 7.57 -14.24
C PRO A 141 -13.32 6.72 -13.37
N SER A 142 -13.61 5.49 -13.80
CA SER A 142 -14.20 4.46 -12.95
C SER A 142 -13.11 3.55 -12.37
N ASN A 143 -13.41 2.84 -11.28
CA ASN A 143 -12.50 1.79 -10.77
C ASN A 143 -12.12 0.78 -11.86
N ALA A 144 -13.08 0.40 -12.73
CA ALA A 144 -12.83 -0.53 -13.82
C ALA A 144 -11.85 0.03 -14.86
N ALA A 145 -11.95 1.32 -15.19
CA ALA A 145 -11.02 1.99 -16.10
C ALA A 145 -9.59 2.02 -15.52
N LEU A 146 -9.46 2.38 -14.24
CA LEU A 146 -8.16 2.42 -13.56
C LEU A 146 -7.50 1.03 -13.47
N VAL A 147 -8.30 -0.03 -13.19
CA VAL A 147 -7.80 -1.41 -13.21
C VAL A 147 -7.35 -1.80 -14.61
N ALA A 148 -8.12 -1.44 -15.65
CA ALA A 148 -7.76 -1.72 -17.03
C ALA A 148 -6.41 -1.10 -17.42
N GLU A 149 -6.13 0.15 -17.03
CA GLU A 149 -4.83 0.81 -17.26
C GLU A 149 -3.67 0.00 -16.66
N VAL A 150 -3.80 -0.49 -15.42
CA VAL A 150 -2.76 -1.32 -14.77
C VAL A 150 -2.63 -2.69 -15.43
N VAL A 151 -3.74 -3.30 -15.85
CA VAL A 151 -3.74 -4.59 -16.56
C VAL A 151 -2.99 -4.50 -17.89
N GLU A 152 -3.19 -3.42 -18.66
CA GLU A 152 -2.46 -3.20 -19.90
C GLU A 152 -0.95 -3.04 -19.65
N ILE A 153 -0.55 -2.33 -18.59
CA ILE A 153 0.86 -2.22 -18.18
C ILE A 153 1.43 -3.61 -17.85
N ALA A 154 0.71 -4.40 -17.05
CA ALA A 154 1.15 -5.75 -16.67
C ALA A 154 1.32 -6.67 -17.89
N ARG A 155 0.37 -6.64 -18.83
CA ARG A 155 0.45 -7.38 -20.10
C ARG A 155 1.65 -6.95 -20.94
N ALA A 156 1.90 -5.65 -21.05
CA ALA A 156 3.06 -5.12 -21.76
C ALA A 156 4.40 -5.52 -21.12
N CYS A 157 4.43 -5.78 -19.82
CA CYS A 157 5.59 -6.34 -19.12
C CYS A 157 5.65 -7.88 -19.15
N GLY A 158 4.71 -8.56 -19.82
CA GLY A 158 4.62 -10.01 -19.84
C GLY A 158 4.22 -10.64 -18.50
N ARG A 159 3.64 -9.87 -17.57
CA ARG A 159 3.18 -10.35 -16.26
C ARG A 159 1.71 -10.81 -16.35
N PRO A 160 1.39 -12.07 -16.01
CA PRO A 160 0.00 -12.53 -15.98
C PRO A 160 -0.78 -11.88 -14.83
N ILE A 161 -2.10 -11.71 -15.04
CA ILE A 161 -3.02 -11.21 -14.02
C ILE A 161 -3.51 -12.37 -13.16
N ALA A 162 -3.34 -12.26 -11.85
CA ALA A 162 -3.81 -13.26 -10.90
C ALA A 162 -5.34 -13.23 -10.77
N THR A 163 -5.96 -14.41 -10.73
CA THR A 163 -7.33 -14.56 -10.23
C THR A 163 -7.37 -14.35 -8.71
N SER A 164 -8.56 -14.21 -8.13
CA SER A 164 -8.72 -14.12 -6.67
C SER A 164 -8.20 -15.35 -5.94
N ALA A 165 -8.36 -16.55 -6.52
CA ALA A 165 -7.83 -17.79 -5.97
C ALA A 165 -6.30 -17.80 -5.98
N GLN A 166 -5.68 -17.43 -7.10
CA GLN A 166 -4.23 -17.30 -7.20
C GLN A 166 -3.68 -16.23 -6.24
N ALA A 167 -4.39 -15.10 -6.08
CA ALA A 167 -4.00 -14.08 -5.11
C ALA A 167 -4.01 -14.63 -3.68
N ALA A 168 -5.03 -15.41 -3.30
CA ALA A 168 -5.09 -16.05 -1.99
C ALA A 168 -3.90 -17.02 -1.76
N GLU A 169 -3.48 -17.75 -2.79
CA GLU A 169 -2.31 -18.63 -2.75
C GLU A 169 -0.99 -17.85 -2.64
N ILE A 170 -0.82 -16.81 -3.46
CA ILE A 170 0.37 -15.93 -3.43
C ILE A 170 0.55 -15.31 -2.05
N LEU A 171 -0.54 -14.79 -1.48
CA LEU A 171 -0.54 -14.17 -0.16
C LEU A 171 -0.47 -15.19 0.97
N LYS A 172 -0.68 -16.49 0.69
CA LYS A 172 -0.79 -17.55 1.70
C LYS A 172 -1.87 -17.22 2.73
N LEU A 173 -3.04 -16.81 2.26
CA LEU A 173 -4.15 -16.49 3.14
C LEU A 173 -4.53 -17.73 3.98
N PRO A 174 -4.74 -17.55 5.29
CA PRO A 174 -5.18 -18.65 6.15
C PRO A 174 -6.56 -19.16 5.70
N ARG A 175 -6.75 -20.48 5.76
CA ARG A 175 -8.02 -21.18 5.47
C ARG A 175 -8.71 -21.58 6.77
#